data_AF-A0A5S3UHJ0-F1
#
_entry.id   AF-A0A5S3UHJ0-F1
#
_cell.length_a   1.000
_cell.length_b   1.000
_cell.length_c   1.000
_cell.angle_alpha   90.00
_cell.angle_beta   90.00
_cell.angle_gamma   90.00
#
_symmetry.space_group_name_H-M   'P 1'
#
loop_
_entity.id
_entity.type
_entity.pdbx_description
1 polymer ?
#
loop_
_entity_poly.entity_id
_entity_poly.type
_entity_poly.pdbx_seq_one_letter_code
_entity_poly.pdbx_strand_id
1 'polypeptide(L)'
;MAKKRGIVSPLGNTAGSEEAIADSNKNQLESLAKRLRIEAEKSETPLDEVLSKHLGVVSVGQSKVWTLKSGQEATFTPVTLSYEQLKSNTVVTFEINGREQSLLTEESLQDLSTLDNQQFYPAIGRRLSDNKIDVLDGSRRRAYVLEKNGAIETFSMLVTDDEISLSDAKALATSLQSVKEHSLREIGLRLERDKEAYLAEHGKKLNQAELAERHGLSQSKVSKALQAATIDSDLISVFPDISLLNHSDYKALLATQALLGDQLSDFTEELKSKVNELKVSGGFIKEDLKDKLSKLIADESKSFKPATDKPVVTTLFKFDNKDQFARKKVKGRNFSYEFGRVPKDIQDKLDEAISNILNESLQ
;
A
#
# COMPACT_ATOMS: atom_id res chain seq x y z
N MET A 1 -67.30 4.98 -47.02
CA MET A 1 -66.66 5.61 -45.85
C MET A 1 -66.15 4.52 -44.92
N ALA A 2 -64.84 4.24 -44.92
CA ALA A 2 -64.23 3.22 -44.06
C ALA A 2 -63.54 3.90 -42.88
N LYS A 3 -64.04 3.66 -41.65
CA LYS A 3 -63.43 4.15 -40.41
C LYS A 3 -62.14 3.37 -40.15
N LYS A 4 -61.01 4.08 -40.13
CA LYS A 4 -59.68 3.61 -39.69
C LYS A 4 -59.78 3.12 -38.24
N ARG A 5 -59.52 1.84 -38.00
CA ARG A 5 -59.34 1.29 -36.64
C ARG A 5 -58.02 1.84 -36.08
N GLY A 6 -58.09 2.53 -34.95
CA GLY A 6 -56.93 3.01 -34.21
C GLY A 6 -56.10 1.84 -33.68
N ILE A 7 -54.79 2.02 -33.69
CA ILE A 7 -53.81 1.09 -33.13
C ILE A 7 -54.01 1.11 -31.61
N VAL A 8 -54.67 0.07 -31.09
CA VAL A 8 -54.75 -0.17 -29.65
C VAL A 8 -53.42 -0.78 -29.23
N SER A 9 -52.61 -0.02 -28.50
CA SER A 9 -51.39 -0.54 -27.86
C SER A 9 -51.81 -1.62 -26.85
N PRO A 10 -51.23 -2.84 -26.87
CA PRO A 10 -51.73 -3.98 -26.09
C PRO A 10 -51.46 -3.89 -24.59
N LEU A 11 -50.81 -2.83 -24.12
CA LEU A 11 -50.28 -2.73 -22.76
C LEU A 11 -51.06 -1.75 -21.86
N GLY A 12 -52.13 -1.13 -22.34
CA GLY A 12 -52.68 0.06 -21.68
C GLY A 12 -53.40 -0.11 -20.34
N ASN A 13 -53.56 -1.31 -19.75
CA ASN A 13 -54.44 -1.49 -18.57
C ASN A 13 -54.12 -2.72 -17.68
N THR A 14 -52.85 -3.00 -17.36
CA THR A 14 -52.50 -4.02 -16.34
C THR A 14 -51.51 -3.46 -15.33
N ALA A 15 -51.63 -3.86 -14.05
CA ALA A 15 -50.62 -3.53 -13.04
C ALA A 15 -49.26 -4.10 -13.47
N GLY A 16 -48.25 -3.25 -13.58
CA GLY A 16 -46.94 -3.56 -14.19
C GLY A 16 -46.77 -3.09 -15.65
N SER A 17 -47.81 -2.55 -16.29
CA SER A 17 -47.69 -1.99 -17.65
C SER A 17 -46.88 -0.69 -17.69
N GLU A 18 -47.00 0.17 -16.69
CA GLU A 18 -46.21 1.40 -16.59
C GLU A 18 -44.73 1.08 -16.31
N GLU A 19 -44.44 0.07 -15.47
CA GLU A 19 -43.08 -0.44 -15.24
C GLU A 19 -42.49 -1.07 -16.51
N ALA A 20 -43.27 -1.88 -17.24
CA ALA A 20 -42.84 -2.46 -18.50
C ALA A 20 -42.61 -1.40 -19.61
N ILE A 21 -43.40 -0.32 -19.61
CA ILE A 21 -43.20 0.82 -20.52
C ILE A 21 -41.94 1.59 -20.11
N ALA A 22 -41.70 1.81 -18.81
CA ALA A 22 -40.50 2.46 -18.30
C ALA A 22 -39.23 1.67 -18.64
N ASP A 23 -39.24 0.35 -18.43
CA ASP A 23 -38.13 -0.55 -18.79
C ASP A 23 -37.90 -0.60 -20.30
N SER A 24 -38.97 -0.62 -21.10
CA SER A 24 -38.88 -0.53 -22.56
C SER A 24 -38.24 0.78 -23.01
N ASN A 25 -38.66 1.91 -22.42
CA ASN A 25 -38.09 3.23 -22.72
C ASN A 25 -36.61 3.31 -22.32
N LYS A 26 -36.23 2.72 -21.18
CA LYS A 26 -34.83 2.64 -20.74
C LYS A 26 -33.98 1.85 -21.74
N ASN A 27 -34.46 0.68 -22.16
CA ASN A 27 -33.78 -0.15 -23.16
C ASN A 27 -33.66 0.58 -24.51
N GLN A 28 -34.67 1.36 -24.90
CA GLN A 28 -34.62 2.18 -26.11
C GLN A 28 -33.56 3.28 -26.01
N LEU A 29 -33.47 3.98 -24.89
CA LEU A 29 -32.44 5.00 -24.64
C LEU A 29 -31.03 4.40 -24.72
N GLU A 30 -30.79 3.23 -24.12
CA GLU A 30 -29.51 2.53 -24.23
C GLU A 30 -29.18 2.17 -25.69
N SER A 31 -30.19 1.72 -26.47
CA SER A 31 -30.00 1.41 -27.89
C SER A 31 -29.69 2.64 -28.75
N LEU A 32 -30.23 3.80 -28.37
CA LEU A 32 -30.00 5.08 -29.04
C LEU A 32 -28.61 5.61 -28.73
N ALA A 33 -28.17 5.52 -27.47
CA ALA A 33 -26.81 5.91 -27.07
C ALA A 33 -25.75 5.09 -27.82
N LYS A 34 -25.94 3.76 -27.93
CA LYS A 34 -25.03 2.88 -28.69
C LYS A 34 -24.99 3.26 -30.18
N ARG A 35 -26.15 3.52 -30.79
CA ARG A 35 -26.23 3.95 -32.19
C ARG A 35 -25.58 5.30 -32.44
N LEU A 36 -25.80 6.26 -31.55
CA LEU A 36 -25.21 7.60 -31.63
C LEU A 36 -23.68 7.51 -31.64
N ARG A 37 -23.11 6.68 -30.77
CA ARG A 37 -21.66 6.44 -30.72
C ARG A 37 -21.13 5.85 -32.03
N ILE A 38 -21.78 4.82 -32.55
CA ILE A 38 -21.37 4.15 -33.81
C ILE A 38 -21.41 5.13 -34.98
N GLU A 39 -22.44 5.95 -35.08
CA GLU A 39 -22.57 6.91 -36.18
C GLU A 39 -21.63 8.11 -36.04
N ALA A 40 -21.34 8.55 -34.81
CA ALA A 40 -20.31 9.55 -34.54
C ALA A 40 -18.91 9.05 -34.98
N GLU A 41 -18.56 7.79 -34.66
CA GLU A 41 -17.30 7.16 -35.09
C GLU A 41 -17.20 7.04 -36.62
N LYS A 42 -18.29 6.65 -37.31
CA LYS A 42 -18.31 6.55 -38.78
C LYS A 42 -18.21 7.90 -39.50
N SER A 43 -18.70 8.97 -38.88
CA SER A 43 -18.73 10.31 -39.46
C SER A 43 -17.53 11.17 -39.06
N GLU A 44 -16.57 10.59 -38.33
CA GLU A 44 -15.41 11.29 -37.76
C GLU A 44 -15.81 12.54 -36.95
N THR A 45 -17.07 12.60 -36.49
CA THR A 45 -17.60 13.74 -35.74
C THR A 45 -17.46 13.43 -34.25
N PRO A 46 -16.72 14.24 -33.49
CA PRO A 46 -16.58 14.05 -32.06
C PRO A 46 -17.94 14.00 -31.35
N LEU A 47 -18.16 12.98 -30.52
CA LEU A 47 -19.46 12.75 -29.87
C LEU A 47 -19.86 13.93 -28.97
N ASP A 48 -18.89 14.60 -28.35
CA ASP A 48 -19.04 15.83 -27.58
C ASP A 48 -19.61 16.99 -28.41
N GLU A 49 -19.21 17.12 -29.68
CA GLU A 49 -19.79 18.11 -30.60
C GLU A 49 -21.28 17.82 -30.86
N VAL A 50 -21.61 16.54 -31.08
CA VAL A 50 -23.01 16.10 -31.31
C VAL A 50 -23.88 16.33 -30.08
N LEU A 51 -23.37 15.98 -28.89
CA LEU A 51 -24.05 16.17 -27.62
C LEU A 51 -24.22 17.66 -27.28
N SER A 52 -23.20 18.48 -27.55
CA SER A 52 -23.25 19.92 -27.35
C SER A 52 -24.28 20.60 -28.25
N LYS A 53 -24.24 20.30 -29.55
CA LYS A 53 -25.07 20.95 -30.57
C LYS A 53 -26.55 20.56 -30.50
N HIS A 54 -26.85 19.30 -30.19
CA HIS A 54 -28.23 18.78 -30.28
C HIS A 54 -28.90 18.58 -28.93
N LEU A 55 -28.13 18.36 -27.86
CA LEU A 55 -28.68 18.12 -26.52
C LEU A 55 -28.33 19.24 -25.53
N GLY A 56 -27.61 20.29 -25.96
CA GLY A 56 -27.23 21.42 -25.11
C GLY A 56 -26.26 21.03 -23.99
N VAL A 57 -25.57 19.90 -24.13
CA VAL A 57 -24.60 19.40 -23.14
C VAL A 57 -23.26 20.09 -23.38
N VAL A 58 -23.03 21.24 -22.72
CA VAL A 58 -21.81 22.05 -22.89
C VAL A 58 -20.70 21.66 -21.90
N SER A 59 -20.77 20.47 -21.31
CA SER A 59 -19.80 20.02 -20.31
C SER A 59 -19.52 18.53 -20.44
N VAL A 60 -18.98 18.13 -21.58
CA VAL A 60 -17.83 17.21 -21.53
C VAL A 60 -16.67 18.17 -21.26
N GLY A 61 -16.09 18.17 -20.07
CA GLY A 61 -15.12 19.21 -19.71
C GLY A 61 -14.03 19.36 -20.78
N GLN A 62 -13.44 20.54 -20.92
CA GLN A 62 -12.40 20.74 -21.94
C GLN A 62 -11.21 19.83 -21.67
N SER A 63 -10.79 19.08 -22.69
CA SER A 63 -9.57 18.30 -22.65
C SER A 63 -8.37 19.22 -22.45
N LYS A 64 -7.37 18.72 -21.72
CA LYS A 64 -6.14 19.45 -21.42
C LYS A 64 -4.96 18.69 -22.00
N VAL A 65 -4.13 19.37 -22.79
CA VAL A 65 -2.87 18.81 -23.27
C VAL A 65 -1.78 19.13 -22.26
N TRP A 66 -1.08 18.11 -21.79
CA TRP A 66 0.06 18.24 -20.88
C TRP A 66 1.34 17.73 -21.54
N THR A 67 2.43 18.45 -21.33
CA THR A 67 3.77 18.01 -21.72
C THR A 67 4.36 17.16 -20.61
N LEU A 68 4.68 15.91 -20.93
CA LEU A 68 5.29 14.93 -20.04
C LEU A 68 6.79 15.21 -19.86
N LYS A 69 7.43 14.50 -18.91
CA LYS A 69 8.86 14.68 -18.61
C LYS A 69 9.75 14.38 -19.82
N SER A 70 9.36 13.43 -20.67
CA SER A 70 10.01 13.11 -21.94
C SER A 70 9.86 14.18 -23.02
N GLY A 71 8.98 15.18 -22.83
CA GLY A 71 8.60 16.15 -23.85
C GLY A 71 7.44 15.70 -24.74
N GLN A 72 6.98 14.45 -24.60
CA GLN A 72 5.76 13.96 -25.27
C GLN A 72 4.53 14.71 -24.74
N GLU A 73 3.60 15.05 -25.62
CA GLU A 73 2.31 15.61 -25.23
C GLU A 73 1.27 14.50 -25.05
N ALA A 74 0.45 14.64 -24.01
CA ALA A 74 -0.68 13.74 -23.74
C ALA A 74 -1.95 14.55 -23.47
N THR A 75 -3.06 14.10 -24.06
CA THR A 75 -4.37 14.75 -24.00
C THR A 75 -5.22 14.09 -22.93
N PHE A 76 -5.52 14.86 -21.89
CA PHE A 76 -6.34 14.44 -20.76
C PHE A 76 -7.78 14.90 -20.95
N THR A 77 -8.67 13.94 -21.16
CA THR A 77 -10.10 14.18 -21.36
C THR A 77 -10.88 13.97 -20.06
N PRO A 78 -11.79 14.89 -19.69
CA PRO A 78 -12.65 14.72 -18.54
C PRO A 78 -13.62 13.55 -18.69
N VAL A 79 -13.66 12.70 -17.67
CA VAL A 79 -14.54 11.54 -17.56
C VAL A 79 -15.19 11.56 -16.18
N THR A 80 -16.48 11.28 -16.13
CA THR A 80 -17.21 11.04 -14.87
C THR A 80 -17.58 9.57 -14.80
N LEU A 81 -17.15 8.90 -13.74
CA LEU A 81 -17.44 7.49 -13.50
C LEU A 81 -18.55 7.37 -12.47
N SER A 82 -19.49 6.44 -12.67
CA SER A 82 -20.36 5.98 -11.60
C SER A 82 -19.59 5.18 -10.56
N TYR A 83 -20.16 4.98 -9.37
CA TYR A 83 -19.57 4.09 -8.34
C TYR A 83 -19.17 2.72 -8.89
N GLU A 84 -20.05 2.05 -9.63
CA GLU A 84 -19.77 0.73 -10.22
C GLU A 84 -18.66 0.79 -11.27
N GLN A 85 -18.62 1.84 -12.07
CA GLN A 85 -17.53 2.05 -13.05
C GLN A 85 -16.21 2.36 -12.35
N LEU A 86 -16.21 3.15 -11.27
CA LEU A 86 -15.01 3.40 -10.47
C LEU A 86 -14.46 2.08 -9.93
N LYS A 87 -15.32 1.24 -9.36
CA LYS A 87 -14.94 -0.06 -8.79
C LYS A 87 -14.40 -1.04 -9.83
N SER A 88 -15.06 -1.14 -10.99
CA SER A 88 -14.75 -2.15 -12.02
C SER A 88 -13.66 -1.72 -13.00
N ASN A 89 -13.62 -0.43 -13.37
CA ASN A 89 -12.81 0.06 -14.47
C ASN A 89 -11.54 0.78 -14.02
N THR A 90 -11.27 0.90 -12.71
CA THR A 90 -10.07 1.60 -12.23
C THR A 90 -9.18 0.74 -11.36
N VAL A 91 -7.88 0.93 -11.52
CA VAL A 91 -6.81 0.24 -10.77
C VAL A 91 -5.81 1.25 -10.25
N VAL A 92 -5.04 0.87 -9.23
CA VAL A 92 -3.95 1.69 -8.71
C VAL A 92 -2.67 0.88 -8.79
N THR A 93 -1.80 1.18 -9.74
CA THR A 93 -0.49 0.55 -9.84
C THR A 93 0.47 1.18 -8.82
N PHE A 94 0.86 0.40 -7.81
CA PHE A 94 1.70 0.89 -6.71
C PHE A 94 3.07 1.40 -7.18
N GLU A 95 3.67 0.81 -8.22
CA GLU A 95 4.94 1.25 -8.80
C GLU A 95 4.89 2.69 -9.31
N ILE A 96 3.69 3.21 -9.58
CA ILE A 96 3.47 4.52 -10.16
C ILE A 96 2.94 5.48 -9.10
N ASN A 97 1.82 5.16 -8.46
CA ASN A 97 1.20 6.03 -7.48
C ASN A 97 1.90 5.99 -6.10
N GLY A 98 2.61 4.91 -5.78
CA GLY A 98 3.37 4.73 -4.55
C GLY A 98 2.53 4.61 -3.26
N ARG A 99 1.19 4.60 -3.37
CA ARG A 99 0.28 4.55 -2.22
C ARG A 99 -0.22 3.13 -1.98
N GLU A 100 -0.07 2.66 -0.75
CA GLU A 100 -0.47 1.32 -0.36
C GLU A 100 -1.98 1.27 -0.09
N GLN A 101 -2.74 0.70 -1.03
CA GLN A 101 -4.20 0.74 -0.98
C GLN A 101 -4.80 -0.05 0.19
N SER A 102 -4.14 -1.12 0.65
CA SER A 102 -4.60 -1.95 1.77
C SER A 102 -4.54 -1.24 3.12
N LEU A 103 -3.79 -0.14 3.23
CA LEU A 103 -3.61 0.63 4.48
C LEU A 103 -4.42 1.93 4.48
N LEU A 104 -5.30 2.12 3.49
CA LEU A 104 -6.25 3.23 3.45
C LEU A 104 -7.53 2.83 4.20
N THR A 105 -7.56 3.07 5.51
CA THR A 105 -8.75 2.83 6.34
C THR A 105 -9.69 4.03 6.35
N GLU A 106 -10.93 3.84 6.83
CA GLU A 106 -11.90 4.91 7.06
C GLU A 106 -11.26 6.08 7.83
N GLU A 107 -10.57 5.80 8.94
CA GLU A 107 -9.92 6.82 9.74
C GLU A 107 -8.87 7.58 8.93
N SER A 108 -8.01 6.89 8.18
CA SER A 108 -6.96 7.52 7.35
C SER A 108 -7.48 8.46 6.25
N LEU A 109 -8.77 8.32 5.89
CA LEU A 109 -9.43 9.03 4.80
C LEU A 109 -10.43 10.10 5.29
N GLN A 110 -10.67 10.24 6.60
CA GLN A 110 -11.64 11.22 7.15
C GLN A 110 -11.38 12.67 6.74
N ASP A 111 -10.13 13.05 6.43
CA ASP A 111 -9.80 14.39 5.90
C ASP A 111 -10.44 14.68 4.53
N LEU A 112 -10.95 13.65 3.86
CA LEU A 112 -11.61 13.74 2.55
C LEU A 112 -13.14 13.84 2.64
N SER A 113 -13.71 14.06 3.83
CA SER A 113 -15.17 14.19 4.04
C SER A 113 -15.84 15.25 3.17
N THR A 114 -15.09 16.23 2.68
CA THR A 114 -15.58 17.19 1.68
C THR A 114 -16.13 16.53 0.40
N LEU A 115 -15.65 15.33 0.05
CA LEU A 115 -16.15 14.51 -1.06
C LEU A 115 -17.61 14.09 -0.89
N ASP A 116 -18.13 14.04 0.34
CA ASP A 116 -19.55 13.76 0.58
C ASP A 116 -20.45 14.84 -0.05
N ASN A 117 -19.94 16.06 -0.19
CA ASN A 117 -20.65 17.18 -0.82
C ASN A 117 -20.21 17.38 -2.27
N GLN A 118 -18.90 17.47 -2.52
CA GLN A 118 -18.38 17.77 -3.85
C GLN A 118 -16.90 17.38 -4.00
N GLN A 119 -16.57 16.81 -5.16
CA GLN A 119 -15.19 16.68 -5.61
C GLN A 119 -14.71 17.97 -6.30
N PHE A 120 -13.83 18.73 -5.64
CA PHE A 120 -13.33 20.02 -6.15
C PHE A 120 -12.34 19.92 -7.32
N TYR A 121 -11.54 18.86 -7.34
CA TYR A 121 -10.53 18.63 -8.38
C TYR A 121 -10.74 17.26 -8.99
N PRO A 122 -10.58 17.05 -10.30
CA PRO A 122 -10.62 15.70 -10.87
C PRO A 122 -9.44 14.87 -10.35
N ALA A 123 -9.61 13.55 -10.29
CA ALA A 123 -8.48 12.61 -10.20
C ALA A 123 -7.82 12.48 -11.57
N ILE A 124 -6.64 11.87 -11.66
CA ILE A 124 -5.89 11.79 -12.92
C ILE A 124 -5.55 10.34 -13.17
N GLY A 125 -5.78 9.88 -14.40
CA GLY A 125 -5.49 8.51 -14.79
C GLY A 125 -5.03 8.39 -16.23
N ARG A 126 -4.52 7.20 -16.56
CA ARG A 126 -4.19 6.79 -17.93
C ARG A 126 -4.92 5.50 -18.28
N ARG A 127 -5.30 5.35 -19.55
CA ARG A 127 -5.88 4.11 -20.04
C ARG A 127 -4.80 3.04 -20.18
N LEU A 128 -5.12 1.82 -19.73
CA LEU A 128 -4.31 0.63 -19.95
C LEU A 128 -4.81 -0.13 -21.18
N SER A 129 -4.00 -1.07 -21.68
CA SER A 129 -4.36 -1.93 -22.82
C SER A 129 -5.61 -2.79 -22.61
N ASP A 130 -5.99 -3.05 -21.36
CA ASP A 130 -7.21 -3.78 -20.98
C ASP A 130 -8.44 -2.84 -20.79
N ASN A 131 -8.32 -1.58 -21.23
CA ASN A 131 -9.31 -0.50 -21.08
C ASN A 131 -9.58 -0.03 -19.65
N LYS A 132 -8.87 -0.54 -18.65
CA LYS A 132 -8.93 0.01 -17.29
C LYS A 132 -8.19 1.34 -17.19
N ILE A 133 -8.55 2.14 -16.20
CA ILE A 133 -7.91 3.41 -15.87
C ILE A 133 -6.96 3.17 -14.71
N ASP A 134 -5.66 3.31 -14.97
CA ASP A 134 -4.63 3.33 -13.95
C ASP A 134 -4.58 4.73 -13.32
N VAL A 135 -4.84 4.80 -12.02
CA VAL A 135 -5.00 6.05 -11.26
C VAL A 135 -3.62 6.58 -10.89
N LEU A 136 -3.23 7.68 -11.53
CA LEU A 136 -1.97 8.39 -11.32
C LEU A 136 -2.03 9.33 -10.11
N ASP A 137 -3.16 10.04 -9.95
CA ASP A 137 -3.47 10.87 -8.77
C ASP A 137 -4.91 10.64 -8.32
N GLY A 138 -5.17 10.87 -7.02
CA GLY A 138 -6.51 10.75 -6.44
C GLY A 138 -6.82 9.35 -5.91
N SER A 139 -5.82 8.50 -5.68
CA SER A 139 -5.99 7.15 -5.14
C SER A 139 -6.69 7.14 -3.76
N ARG A 140 -6.36 8.09 -2.87
CA ARG A 140 -7.08 8.26 -1.58
C ARG A 140 -8.55 8.67 -1.78
N ARG A 141 -8.83 9.55 -2.75
CA ARG A 141 -10.18 10.01 -3.07
C ARG A 141 -11.01 8.86 -3.65
N ARG A 142 -10.42 8.07 -4.54
CA ARG A 142 -11.00 6.81 -5.03
C ARG A 142 -11.32 5.86 -3.88
N ALA A 143 -10.36 5.60 -2.98
CA ALA A 143 -10.57 4.70 -1.85
C ALA A 143 -11.72 5.19 -0.96
N TYR A 144 -11.80 6.50 -0.70
CA TYR A 144 -12.91 7.09 0.07
C TYR A 144 -14.27 6.88 -0.60
N VAL A 145 -14.39 7.13 -1.90
CA VAL A 145 -15.65 6.89 -2.64
C VAL A 145 -16.04 5.42 -2.62
N LEU A 146 -15.08 4.51 -2.74
CA LEU A 146 -15.34 3.07 -2.64
C LEU A 146 -15.81 2.66 -1.24
N GLU A 147 -15.23 3.23 -0.19
CA GLU A 147 -15.61 2.98 1.21
C GLU A 147 -17.04 3.42 1.51
N LYS A 148 -17.51 4.49 0.86
CA LYS A 148 -18.89 5.00 0.98
C LYS A 148 -19.94 4.14 0.28
N ASN A 149 -19.55 3.02 -0.35
CA ASN A 149 -20.45 1.99 -0.88
C ASN A 149 -21.63 2.54 -1.70
N GLY A 150 -21.37 3.51 -2.57
CA GLY A 150 -22.37 4.09 -3.48
C GLY A 150 -23.09 5.33 -2.97
N ALA A 151 -22.83 5.81 -1.74
CA ALA A 151 -23.38 7.09 -1.27
C ALA A 151 -22.85 8.30 -2.07
N ILE A 152 -21.67 8.16 -2.68
CA ILE A 152 -21.13 9.11 -3.66
C ILE A 152 -21.32 8.50 -5.04
N GLU A 153 -22.30 9.03 -5.79
CA GLU A 153 -22.74 8.43 -7.04
C GLU A 153 -21.74 8.59 -8.19
N THR A 154 -20.95 9.67 -8.16
CA THR A 154 -20.07 10.05 -9.27
C THR A 154 -18.66 10.40 -8.81
N PHE A 155 -17.67 10.10 -9.66
CA PHE A 155 -16.27 10.40 -9.45
C PHE A 155 -15.65 11.00 -10.71
N SER A 156 -15.11 12.23 -10.61
CA SER A 156 -14.56 12.94 -11.75
C SER A 156 -13.07 12.65 -11.94
N MET A 157 -12.66 12.39 -13.19
CA MET A 157 -11.29 12.10 -13.59
C MET A 157 -10.91 12.87 -14.85
N LEU A 158 -9.62 13.12 -15.01
CA LEU A 158 -8.94 13.45 -16.25
C LEU A 158 -8.22 12.20 -16.71
N VAL A 159 -8.57 11.67 -17.89
CA VAL A 159 -8.02 10.42 -18.41
C VAL A 159 -7.37 10.66 -19.76
N THR A 160 -6.14 10.20 -19.91
CA THR A 160 -5.45 10.15 -21.19
C THR A 160 -5.57 8.76 -21.80
N ASP A 161 -5.93 8.71 -23.08
CA ASP A 161 -5.87 7.51 -23.90
C ASP A 161 -4.56 7.44 -24.72
N ASP A 162 -3.77 8.53 -24.75
CA ASP A 162 -2.42 8.52 -25.34
C ASP A 162 -1.48 7.58 -24.57
N GLU A 163 -0.60 6.90 -25.29
CA GLU A 163 0.40 6.03 -24.69
C GLU A 163 1.42 6.84 -23.89
N ILE A 164 1.49 6.57 -22.58
CA ILE A 164 2.45 7.17 -21.67
C ILE A 164 3.41 6.10 -21.14
N SER A 165 4.71 6.36 -21.31
CA SER A 165 5.77 5.49 -20.80
C SER A 165 5.67 5.31 -19.27
N LEU A 166 6.15 4.18 -18.73
CA LEU A 166 6.16 3.96 -17.27
C LEU A 166 6.97 5.05 -16.54
N SER A 167 8.03 5.56 -17.15
CA SER A 167 8.85 6.64 -16.59
C SER A 167 8.07 7.95 -16.51
N ASP A 168 7.36 8.32 -17.58
CA ASP A 168 6.54 9.53 -17.60
C ASP A 168 5.35 9.44 -16.67
N ALA A 169 4.68 8.27 -16.60
CA ALA A 169 3.59 8.04 -15.66
C ALA A 169 4.04 8.21 -14.20
N LYS A 170 5.22 7.66 -13.84
CA LYS A 170 5.83 7.84 -12.52
C LYS A 170 6.17 9.30 -12.23
N ALA A 171 6.78 9.99 -13.20
CA ALA A 171 7.14 11.39 -13.07
C ALA A 171 5.90 12.27 -12.88
N LEU A 172 4.86 12.02 -13.68
CA LEU A 172 3.58 12.72 -13.60
C LEU A 172 2.92 12.48 -12.24
N ALA A 173 2.77 11.23 -11.80
CA ALA A 173 2.22 10.89 -10.48
C ALA A 173 2.99 11.56 -9.33
N THR A 174 4.32 11.63 -9.42
CA THR A 174 5.17 12.32 -8.44
C THR A 174 4.91 13.83 -8.43
N SER A 175 4.77 14.46 -9.59
CA SER A 175 4.50 15.90 -9.70
C SER A 175 3.10 16.30 -9.21
N LEU A 176 2.13 15.38 -9.30
CA LEU A 176 0.74 15.59 -8.93
C LEU A 176 0.47 15.32 -7.45
N GLN A 177 1.43 14.76 -6.73
CA GLN A 177 1.26 14.26 -5.38
C GLN A 177 0.66 15.34 -4.45
N SER A 178 -0.62 15.14 -4.09
CA SER A 178 -1.39 16.04 -3.23
C SER A 178 -0.92 16.07 -1.76
N VAL A 179 -1.30 17.14 -1.06
CA VAL A 179 -1.10 17.61 0.34
C VAL A 179 -0.61 16.60 1.41
N LYS A 180 -0.98 15.32 1.37
CA LYS A 180 -0.55 14.32 2.36
C LYS A 180 0.54 13.42 1.79
N GLU A 181 1.77 13.64 2.27
CA GLU A 181 2.97 12.89 1.87
C GLU A 181 2.81 11.36 2.06
N HIS A 182 3.62 10.60 1.34
CA HIS A 182 3.76 9.15 1.57
C HIS A 182 4.42 8.90 2.93
N SER A 183 4.00 7.82 3.59
CA SER A 183 4.62 7.37 4.84
C SER A 183 6.06 6.88 4.58
N LEU A 184 6.88 6.80 5.63
CA LEU A 184 8.24 6.24 5.50
C LEU A 184 8.21 4.80 4.96
N ARG A 185 7.20 4.00 5.32
CA ARG A 185 7.04 2.64 4.79
C ARG A 185 6.75 2.64 3.29
N GLU A 186 5.81 3.47 2.83
CA GLU A 186 5.48 3.58 1.40
C GLU A 186 6.70 3.99 0.58
N ILE A 187 7.47 4.95 1.07
CA ILE A 187 8.75 5.35 0.47
C ILE A 187 9.71 4.15 0.43
N GLY A 188 9.81 3.39 1.51
CA GLY A 188 10.69 2.22 1.61
C GLY A 188 10.33 1.11 0.63
N LEU A 189 9.04 0.78 0.52
CA LEU A 189 8.54 -0.22 -0.43
C LEU A 189 8.81 0.19 -1.88
N ARG A 190 8.69 1.49 -2.18
CA ARG A 190 9.05 2.03 -3.50
C ARG A 190 10.55 1.90 -3.78
N LEU A 191 11.39 2.15 -2.78
CA LEU A 191 12.85 2.00 -2.90
C LEU A 191 13.26 0.53 -3.10
N GLU A 192 12.64 -0.42 -2.39
CA GLU A 192 12.90 -1.85 -2.59
C GLU A 192 12.50 -2.30 -4.00
N ARG A 193 11.34 -1.87 -4.51
CA ARG A 193 10.94 -2.18 -5.89
C ARG A 193 11.89 -1.60 -6.94
N ASP A 194 12.35 -0.35 -6.76
CA ASP A 194 13.33 0.24 -7.70
C ASP A 194 14.67 -0.50 -7.64
N LYS A 195 15.11 -0.91 -6.44
CA LYS A 195 16.31 -1.74 -6.24
C LYS A 195 16.18 -3.11 -6.93
N GLU A 196 15.03 -3.76 -6.83
CA GLU A 196 14.73 -5.03 -7.51
C GLU A 196 14.67 -4.87 -9.04
N ALA A 197 13.95 -3.85 -9.53
CA ALA A 197 13.85 -3.56 -10.96
C ALA A 197 15.20 -3.25 -11.57
N TYR A 198 16.01 -2.42 -10.90
CA TYR A 198 17.35 -2.08 -11.35
C TYR A 198 18.28 -3.31 -11.37
N LEU A 199 18.17 -4.20 -10.36
CA LEU A 199 18.89 -5.46 -10.35
C LEU A 199 18.50 -6.36 -11.52
N ALA A 200 17.21 -6.46 -11.84
CA ALA A 200 16.71 -7.27 -12.95
C ALA A 200 17.19 -6.74 -14.31
N GLU A 201 17.23 -5.42 -14.49
CA GLU A 201 17.60 -4.77 -15.75
C GLU A 201 19.13 -4.69 -15.95
N HIS A 202 19.89 -4.41 -14.89
CA HIS A 202 21.32 -4.09 -14.98
C HIS A 202 22.23 -5.14 -14.32
N GLY A 203 21.68 -6.17 -13.67
CA GLY A 203 22.45 -7.18 -12.93
C GLY A 203 23.20 -6.65 -11.71
N LYS A 204 22.95 -5.39 -11.31
CA LYS A 204 23.65 -4.70 -10.21
C LYS A 204 22.66 -4.30 -9.13
N LYS A 205 22.99 -4.52 -7.86
CA LYS A 205 22.21 -3.98 -6.73
C LYS A 205 22.58 -2.53 -6.49
N LEU A 206 21.58 -1.66 -6.41
CA LEU A 206 21.76 -0.28 -5.98
C LEU A 206 22.13 -0.23 -4.50
N ASN A 207 23.12 0.59 -4.17
CA ASN A 207 23.44 0.92 -2.79
C ASN A 207 22.57 2.10 -2.30
N GLN A 208 22.60 2.38 -0.99
CA GLN A 208 21.77 3.45 -0.40
C GLN A 208 22.15 4.85 -0.89
N ALA A 209 23.40 5.08 -1.30
CA ALA A 209 23.84 6.36 -1.85
C ALA A 209 23.26 6.60 -3.25
N GLU A 210 23.31 5.58 -4.10
CA GLU A 210 22.75 5.62 -5.46
C GLU A 210 21.21 5.77 -5.39
N LEU A 211 20.54 5.08 -4.47
CA LEU A 211 19.10 5.26 -4.23
C LEU A 211 18.76 6.67 -3.75
N ALA A 212 19.58 7.24 -2.86
CA ALA A 212 19.40 8.60 -2.36
C ALA A 212 19.48 9.63 -3.49
N GLU A 213 20.50 9.53 -4.33
CA GLU A 213 20.67 10.41 -5.50
C GLU A 213 19.51 10.27 -6.50
N ARG A 214 19.18 9.03 -6.88
CA ARG A 214 18.14 8.74 -7.88
C ARG A 214 16.75 9.20 -7.47
N HIS A 215 16.43 9.17 -6.17
CA HIS A 215 15.13 9.59 -5.63
C HIS A 215 15.13 11.01 -5.04
N GLY A 216 16.26 11.72 -5.06
CA GLY A 216 16.39 13.05 -4.46
C GLY A 216 16.17 13.06 -2.94
N LEU A 217 16.57 11.99 -2.25
CA LEU A 217 16.43 11.81 -0.80
C LEU A 217 17.78 11.88 -0.11
N SER A 218 17.79 12.12 1.21
CA SER A 218 19.02 11.92 1.99
C SER A 218 19.26 10.42 2.22
N GLN A 219 20.53 10.00 2.29
CA GLN A 219 20.89 8.61 2.63
C GLN A 219 20.25 8.15 3.96
N SER A 220 20.15 9.05 4.94
CA SER A 220 19.47 8.76 6.21
C SER A 220 17.98 8.48 6.00
N LYS A 221 17.28 9.24 5.14
CA LYS A 221 15.87 9.00 4.83
C LYS A 221 15.69 7.68 4.09
N VAL A 222 16.58 7.33 3.16
CA VAL A 222 16.61 6.02 2.48
C VAL A 222 16.76 4.89 3.49
N SER A 223 17.76 4.96 4.38
CA SER A 223 17.98 3.92 5.40
C SER A 223 16.75 3.70 6.29
N LYS A 224 16.14 4.78 6.78
CA LYS A 224 14.95 4.72 7.63
C LYS A 224 13.73 4.18 6.89
N ALA A 225 13.55 4.56 5.63
CA ALA A 225 12.44 4.10 4.81
C ALA A 225 12.57 2.61 4.51
N LEU A 226 13.76 2.14 4.12
CA LEU A 226 14.03 0.71 3.91
C LEU A 226 13.77 -0.11 5.17
N GLN A 227 14.15 0.39 6.35
CA GLN A 227 13.81 -0.23 7.63
C GLN A 227 12.30 -0.27 7.89
N ALA A 228 11.56 0.81 7.59
CA ALA A 228 10.11 0.81 7.75
C ALA A 228 9.41 -0.18 6.79
N ALA A 229 9.99 -0.44 5.61
CA ALA A 229 9.48 -1.39 4.63
C ALA A 229 9.58 -2.86 5.08
N THR A 230 10.53 -3.20 5.95
CA THR A 230 10.68 -4.58 6.46
C THR A 230 9.69 -4.96 7.56
N ILE A 231 8.87 -4.00 8.01
CA ILE A 231 7.87 -4.25 9.04
C ILE A 231 6.73 -5.05 8.42
N ASP A 232 6.37 -6.11 9.16
CA ASP A 232 5.30 -7.03 8.82
C ASP A 232 3.97 -6.29 8.58
N SER A 233 3.26 -6.73 7.54
CA SER A 233 2.03 -6.09 7.08
C SER A 233 0.90 -6.23 8.09
N ASP A 234 0.81 -7.36 8.79
CA ASP A 234 -0.22 -7.58 9.80
C ASP A 234 0.06 -6.73 11.04
N LEU A 235 1.32 -6.65 11.46
CA LEU A 235 1.72 -5.79 12.57
C LEU A 235 1.45 -4.31 12.29
N ILE A 236 1.72 -3.81 11.08
CA ILE A 236 1.48 -2.39 10.79
C ILE A 236 -0.01 -2.08 10.55
N SER A 237 -0.80 -3.04 10.05
CA SER A 237 -2.23 -2.85 9.76
C SER A 237 -3.08 -2.52 10.98
N VAL A 238 -2.57 -2.77 12.19
CA VAL A 238 -3.26 -2.43 13.44
C VAL A 238 -3.40 -0.92 13.64
N PHE A 239 -2.54 -0.12 12.99
CA PHE A 239 -2.61 1.33 13.05
C PHE A 239 -3.64 1.86 12.05
N PRO A 240 -4.62 2.68 12.49
CA PRO A 240 -5.65 3.22 11.62
C PRO A 240 -5.11 4.25 10.63
N ASP A 241 -4.01 4.95 10.94
CA ASP A 241 -3.39 5.87 10.00
C ASP A 241 -1.86 5.80 10.11
N ILE A 242 -1.24 5.08 9.18
CA ILE A 242 0.21 4.90 9.13
C ILE A 242 0.98 6.21 8.87
N SER A 243 0.31 7.25 8.36
CA SER A 243 0.96 8.54 8.13
C SER A 243 1.32 9.28 9.42
N LEU A 244 0.70 8.88 10.55
CA LEU A 244 1.01 9.39 11.88
C LEU A 244 2.24 8.72 12.49
N LEU A 245 2.71 7.61 11.91
CA LEU A 245 3.88 6.90 12.40
C LEU A 245 5.16 7.64 12.03
N ASN A 246 5.96 7.93 13.04
CA ASN A 246 7.27 8.51 12.87
C ASN A 246 8.38 7.43 12.95
N HIS A 247 9.63 7.86 12.77
CA HIS A 247 10.77 6.95 12.82
C HIS A 247 10.94 6.21 14.15
N SER A 248 10.62 6.83 15.30
CA SER A 248 10.70 6.12 16.59
C SER A 248 9.64 5.04 16.72
N ASP A 249 8.43 5.26 16.17
CA ASP A 249 7.37 4.27 16.16
C ASP A 249 7.80 3.06 15.32
N TYR A 250 8.30 3.28 14.09
CA TYR A 250 8.84 2.21 13.24
C TYR A 250 9.99 1.44 13.90
N LYS A 251 10.88 2.15 14.61
CA LYS A 251 11.98 1.50 15.35
C LYS A 251 11.46 0.59 16.47
N ALA A 252 10.40 1.00 17.16
CA ALA A 252 9.77 0.17 18.19
C ALA A 252 9.13 -1.08 17.58
N LEU A 253 8.40 -0.92 16.47
CA LEU A 253 7.79 -2.05 15.75
C LEU A 253 8.84 -3.06 15.25
N LEU A 254 9.96 -2.59 14.72
CA LEU A 254 11.08 -3.45 14.34
C LEU A 254 11.67 -4.22 15.53
N ALA A 255 11.79 -3.56 16.69
CA ALA A 255 12.24 -4.23 17.90
C ALA A 255 11.24 -5.30 18.36
N THR A 256 9.93 -5.02 18.30
CA THR A 256 8.89 -5.99 18.61
C THR A 256 8.89 -7.16 17.64
N GLN A 257 8.99 -6.91 16.33
CA GLN A 257 9.09 -7.95 15.31
C GLN A 257 10.31 -8.86 15.53
N ALA A 258 11.47 -8.27 15.85
CA ALA A 258 12.68 -9.03 16.16
C ALA A 258 12.57 -9.81 17.49
N LEU A 259 11.81 -9.31 18.45
CA LEU A 259 11.55 -9.97 19.74
C LEU A 259 10.71 -11.23 19.58
N LEU A 260 9.66 -11.13 18.77
CA LEU A 260 8.65 -12.18 18.59
C LEU A 260 9.14 -13.29 17.66
N GLY A 261 9.92 -12.95 16.62
CA GLY A 261 10.39 -13.93 15.65
C GLY A 261 9.24 -14.75 15.07
N ASP A 262 9.28 -16.07 15.27
CA ASP A 262 8.25 -16.99 14.76
C ASP A 262 6.87 -16.80 15.41
N GLN A 263 6.79 -16.17 16.59
CA GLN A 263 5.54 -15.92 17.32
C GLN A 263 4.81 -14.65 16.83
N LEU A 264 5.36 -13.96 15.82
CA LEU A 264 4.81 -12.70 15.34
C LEU A 264 3.37 -12.86 14.83
N SER A 265 3.09 -13.93 14.08
CA SER A 265 1.76 -14.20 13.52
C SER A 265 0.70 -14.29 14.62
N ASP A 266 0.90 -15.20 15.58
CA ASP A 266 -0.02 -15.40 16.71
C ASP A 266 -0.22 -14.12 17.52
N PHE A 267 0.87 -13.38 17.77
CA PHE A 267 0.81 -12.09 18.46
C PHE A 267 -0.03 -11.07 17.69
N THR A 268 0.14 -10.97 16.37
CA THR A 268 -0.62 -10.00 15.56
C THR A 268 -2.12 -10.35 15.50
N GLU A 269 -2.49 -11.63 15.52
CA GLU A 269 -3.90 -12.05 15.57
C GLU A 269 -4.55 -11.69 16.93
N GLU A 270 -3.87 -11.96 18.05
CA GLU A 270 -4.36 -11.57 19.37
C GLU A 270 -4.46 -10.04 19.49
N LEU A 271 -3.44 -9.34 18.97
CA LEU A 271 -3.41 -7.88 18.96
C LEU A 271 -4.59 -7.29 18.18
N LYS A 272 -4.88 -7.79 16.97
CA LYS A 272 -6.03 -7.33 16.17
C LYS A 272 -7.35 -7.42 16.94
N SER A 273 -7.54 -8.48 17.74
CA SER A 273 -8.73 -8.66 18.58
C SER A 273 -8.83 -7.58 19.65
N LYS A 274 -7.75 -7.31 20.40
CA LYS A 274 -7.69 -6.26 21.42
C LYS A 274 -7.85 -4.86 20.83
N VAL A 275 -7.31 -4.62 19.63
CA VAL A 275 -7.47 -3.35 18.90
C VAL A 275 -8.93 -3.10 18.55
N ASN A 276 -9.66 -4.13 18.11
CA ASN A 276 -11.09 -3.99 17.82
C ASN A 276 -11.88 -3.62 19.07
N GLU A 277 -11.58 -4.23 20.23
CA GLU A 277 -12.19 -3.86 21.52
C GLU A 277 -11.91 -2.40 21.90
N LEU A 278 -10.68 -1.94 21.69
CA LEU A 278 -10.28 -0.55 21.95
C LEU A 278 -10.98 0.45 21.01
N LYS A 279 -11.19 0.09 19.75
CA LYS A 279 -11.90 0.94 18.78
C LYS A 279 -13.39 1.04 19.12
N VAL A 280 -14.03 -0.05 19.53
CA VAL A 280 -15.44 -0.07 19.92
C VAL A 280 -15.69 0.72 21.21
N SER A 281 -14.72 0.72 22.13
CA SER A 281 -14.87 1.32 23.46
C SER A 281 -14.58 2.83 23.54
N GLY A 282 -14.14 3.50 22.45
CA GLY A 282 -13.83 4.93 22.56
C GLY A 282 -13.92 5.76 21.28
N GLY A 283 -14.47 6.97 21.44
CA GLY A 283 -14.41 8.06 20.46
C GLY A 283 -13.07 8.82 20.53
N PHE A 284 -11.97 8.12 20.36
CA PHE A 284 -10.63 8.71 20.41
C PHE A 284 -10.30 9.44 19.10
N ILE A 285 -9.54 10.54 19.20
CA ILE A 285 -8.89 11.16 18.04
C ILE A 285 -7.69 10.31 17.58
N LYS A 286 -7.28 10.48 16.33
CA LYS A 286 -6.33 9.57 15.65
C LYS A 286 -4.97 9.48 16.34
N GLU A 287 -4.46 10.61 16.84
CA GLU A 287 -3.18 10.72 17.53
C GLU A 287 -3.19 9.94 18.85
N ASP A 288 -4.28 10.05 19.61
CA ASP A 288 -4.46 9.31 20.87
C ASP A 288 -4.55 7.80 20.62
N LEU A 289 -5.20 7.39 19.53
CA LEU A 289 -5.24 5.99 19.11
C LEU A 289 -3.84 5.47 18.78
N LYS A 290 -3.04 6.22 18.00
CA LYS A 290 -1.67 5.83 17.65
C LYS A 290 -0.81 5.59 18.90
N ASP A 291 -0.87 6.49 19.87
CA ASP A 291 -0.10 6.38 21.12
C ASP A 291 -0.58 5.21 21.99
N LYS A 292 -1.90 4.97 22.07
CA LYS A 292 -2.47 3.83 22.81
C LYS A 292 -2.08 2.50 22.19
N LEU A 293 -2.17 2.38 20.86
CA LEU A 293 -1.78 1.18 20.13
C LEU A 293 -0.29 0.90 20.30
N SER A 294 0.55 1.94 20.23
CA SER A 294 1.99 1.81 20.47
C SER A 294 2.29 1.30 21.87
N LYS A 295 1.57 1.79 22.89
CA LYS A 295 1.69 1.30 24.27
C LYS A 295 1.19 -0.13 24.42
N LEU A 296 0.04 -0.47 23.82
CA LEU A 296 -0.50 -1.83 23.83
C LEU A 296 0.50 -2.83 23.25
N ILE A 297 1.05 -2.55 22.07
CA ILE A 297 2.08 -3.40 21.44
C ILE A 297 3.29 -3.55 22.36
N ALA A 298 3.76 -2.45 22.95
CA ALA A 298 4.89 -2.48 23.87
C ALA A 298 4.61 -3.28 25.15
N ASP A 299 3.39 -3.23 25.68
CA ASP A 299 3.01 -3.95 26.90
C ASP A 299 2.79 -5.44 26.64
N GLU A 300 2.06 -5.78 25.58
CA GLU A 300 1.81 -7.17 25.19
C GLU A 300 3.10 -7.89 24.79
N SER A 301 4.00 -7.21 24.07
CA SER A 301 5.28 -7.80 23.68
C SER A 301 6.20 -8.14 24.88
N LYS A 302 6.02 -7.54 26.06
CA LYS A 302 6.80 -7.89 27.26
C LYS A 302 6.49 -9.30 27.78
N SER A 303 5.28 -9.79 27.54
CA SER A 303 4.88 -11.16 27.90
C SER A 303 5.63 -12.19 27.07
N PHE A 304 6.04 -11.81 25.86
CA PHE A 304 6.85 -12.59 24.94
C PHE A 304 8.33 -12.29 25.22
N LYS A 305 8.85 -12.86 26.31
CA LYS A 305 10.30 -12.84 26.53
C LYS A 305 10.96 -13.72 25.47
N PRO A 306 11.96 -13.21 24.75
CA PRO A 306 12.72 -14.03 23.82
C PRO A 306 13.32 -15.17 24.64
N ALA A 307 13.34 -16.37 24.08
CA ALA A 307 14.12 -17.48 24.62
C ALA A 307 15.60 -17.08 24.55
N THR A 308 16.04 -16.26 25.52
CA THR A 308 17.45 -16.00 25.72
C THR A 308 18.04 -17.34 26.13
N ASP A 309 18.87 -17.92 25.26
CA ASP A 309 19.70 -19.06 25.62
C ASP A 309 20.47 -18.68 26.88
N LYS A 310 19.97 -19.12 28.03
CA LYS A 310 20.65 -18.93 29.30
C LYS A 310 21.96 -19.69 29.18
N PRO A 311 23.11 -19.04 29.45
CA PRO A 311 24.38 -19.73 29.36
C PRO A 311 24.37 -20.94 30.31
N VAL A 312 24.48 -22.14 29.75
CA VAL A 312 24.60 -23.37 30.53
C VAL A 312 26.05 -23.47 30.96
N VAL A 313 26.28 -23.41 32.27
CA VAL A 313 27.61 -23.53 32.87
C VAL A 313 27.74 -24.91 33.49
N THR A 314 28.67 -25.70 32.96
CA THR A 314 29.01 -27.04 33.45
C THR A 314 30.38 -27.00 34.09
N THR A 315 30.48 -27.35 35.37
CA THR A 315 31.77 -27.48 36.05
C THR A 315 32.54 -28.67 35.48
N LEU A 316 33.75 -28.43 34.99
CA LEU A 316 34.63 -29.48 34.46
C LEU A 316 35.48 -30.10 35.56
N PHE A 317 35.94 -29.27 36.50
CA PHE A 317 36.73 -29.71 37.63
C PHE A 317 36.43 -28.84 38.85
N LYS A 318 36.34 -29.46 40.03
CA LYS A 318 36.18 -28.75 41.31
C LYS A 318 37.53 -28.68 42.00
N PHE A 319 38.00 -27.48 42.23
CA PHE A 319 39.19 -27.22 43.04
C PHE A 319 38.82 -27.03 44.51
N ASP A 320 39.75 -27.32 45.42
CA ASP A 320 39.57 -27.05 46.85
C ASP A 320 39.60 -25.54 47.16
N ASN A 321 40.32 -24.78 46.34
CA ASN A 321 40.38 -23.33 46.44
C ASN A 321 39.17 -22.68 45.75
N LYS A 322 38.42 -21.86 46.49
CA LYS A 322 37.24 -21.13 46.01
C LYS A 322 37.53 -20.16 44.86
N ASP A 323 38.77 -19.69 44.73
CA ASP A 323 39.18 -18.78 43.67
C ASP A 323 39.69 -19.50 42.40
N GLN A 324 39.71 -20.84 42.40
CA GLN A 324 40.07 -21.66 41.25
C GLN A 324 38.83 -22.30 40.62
N PHE A 325 38.74 -22.25 39.30
CA PHE A 325 37.64 -22.88 38.57
C PHE A 325 38.07 -23.38 37.20
N ALA A 326 37.42 -24.44 36.74
CA ALA A 326 37.46 -24.92 35.38
C ALA A 326 36.02 -25.28 34.97
N ARG A 327 35.47 -24.58 33.99
CA ARG A 327 34.06 -24.74 33.59
C ARG A 327 33.88 -24.57 32.09
N LYS A 328 32.92 -25.30 31.53
CA LYS A 328 32.44 -25.11 30.16
C LYS A 328 31.20 -24.22 30.21
N LYS A 329 31.15 -23.24 29.32
CA LYS A 329 30.00 -22.35 29.15
C LYS A 329 29.50 -22.43 27.72
N VAL A 330 28.23 -22.79 27.55
CA VAL A 330 27.56 -22.91 26.25
C VAL A 330 26.45 -21.85 26.18
N LYS A 331 26.44 -21.05 25.12
CA LYS A 331 25.41 -20.05 24.84
C LYS A 331 25.05 -20.09 23.35
N GLY A 332 23.90 -20.66 23.04
CA GLY A 332 23.50 -20.95 21.66
C GLY A 332 24.52 -21.85 20.96
N ARG A 333 24.94 -21.46 19.74
CA ARG A 333 25.96 -22.19 18.96
C ARG A 333 27.40 -22.01 19.45
N ASN A 334 27.64 -21.06 20.35
CA ASN A 334 28.98 -20.77 20.85
C ASN A 334 29.23 -21.51 22.17
N PHE A 335 30.43 -22.06 22.31
CA PHE A 335 30.90 -22.60 23.58
C PHE A 335 32.29 -22.04 23.92
N SER A 336 32.60 -22.02 25.21
CA SER A 336 33.88 -21.57 25.74
C SER A 336 34.29 -22.41 26.94
N TYR A 337 35.59 -22.56 27.12
CA TYR A 337 36.20 -23.14 28.31
C TYR A 337 36.80 -22.01 29.13
N GLU A 338 36.32 -21.83 30.36
CA GLU A 338 36.75 -20.77 31.26
C GLU A 338 37.55 -21.37 32.43
N PHE A 339 38.77 -20.85 32.64
CA PHE A 339 39.68 -21.27 33.69
C PHE A 339 40.08 -20.08 34.58
N GLY A 340 40.16 -20.29 35.89
CA GLY A 340 40.53 -19.28 36.87
C GLY A 340 41.68 -19.73 37.75
N ARG A 341 42.75 -18.92 37.80
CA ARG A 341 43.94 -19.11 38.66
C ARG A 341 44.55 -20.52 38.58
N VAL A 342 44.62 -21.08 37.38
CA VAL A 342 45.23 -22.38 37.08
C VAL A 342 46.75 -22.20 36.86
N PRO A 343 47.60 -23.14 37.32
CA PRO A 343 49.04 -23.15 37.06
C PRO A 343 49.42 -23.08 35.57
N LYS A 344 50.57 -22.46 35.27
CA LYS A 344 51.04 -22.23 33.89
C LYS A 344 51.35 -23.52 33.14
N ASP A 345 51.87 -24.53 33.81
CA ASP A 345 52.14 -25.85 33.22
C ASP A 345 50.87 -26.56 32.72
N ILE A 346 49.73 -26.34 33.39
CA ILE A 346 48.43 -26.86 32.94
C ILE A 346 47.92 -26.04 31.76
N GLN A 347 48.12 -24.71 31.77
CA GLN A 347 47.77 -23.86 30.64
C GLN A 347 48.52 -24.29 29.37
N ASP A 348 49.85 -24.46 29.45
CA ASP A 348 50.68 -24.84 28.30
C ASP A 348 50.23 -26.20 27.71
N LYS A 349 49.87 -27.17 28.57
CA LYS A 349 49.33 -28.48 28.14
C LYS A 349 47.95 -28.37 27.46
N LEU A 350 47.08 -27.49 27.96
CA LEU A 350 45.77 -27.26 27.36
C LEU A 350 45.90 -26.60 25.99
N ASP A 351 46.80 -25.62 25.85
CA ASP A 351 47.05 -24.92 24.59
C ASP A 351 47.59 -25.87 23.52
N GLU A 352 48.54 -26.75 23.88
CA GLU A 352 49.06 -27.79 22.98
C GLU A 352 47.95 -28.77 22.57
N ALA A 353 47.19 -29.29 23.53
CA ALA A 353 46.12 -30.26 23.26
C ALA A 353 45.01 -29.68 22.38
N ILE A 354 44.56 -28.44 22.64
CA ILE A 354 43.54 -27.76 21.84
C ILE A 354 44.06 -27.53 20.42
N SER A 355 45.30 -27.05 20.29
CA SER A 355 45.91 -26.80 18.97
C SER A 355 46.01 -28.09 18.15
N ASN A 356 46.44 -29.19 18.76
CA ASN A 356 46.52 -30.49 18.09
C ASN A 356 45.15 -30.98 17.61
N ILE A 357 44.12 -30.92 18.48
CA ILE A 357 42.76 -31.33 18.12
C ILE A 357 42.21 -30.50 16.96
N LEU A 358 42.42 -29.17 16.98
CA LEU A 358 41.95 -28.29 15.91
C LEU A 358 42.67 -28.58 14.60
N ASN A 359 43.98 -28.82 14.63
CA ASN A 359 44.76 -29.16 13.44
C ASN A 359 44.37 -30.52 12.85
N GLU A 360 44.09 -31.52 13.68
CA GLU A 360 43.65 -32.85 13.22
C GLU A 360 42.22 -32.85 12.65
N SER A 361 41.35 -31.95 13.14
CA SER A 361 39.91 -31.99 12.84
C SER A 361 39.45 -30.97 11.79
N LEU A 362 40.27 -29.98 11.44
CA LEU A 362 39.90 -28.87 10.55
C LEU A 362 40.88 -28.65 9.37
N GLN A 363 41.83 -29.58 9.17
CA GLN A 363 42.50 -29.78 7.88
C GLN A 363 41.70 -30.77 7.04
#